data_AF-A0A9P3ZZX7-F1
#
_entry.id   AF-A0A9P3ZZX7-F1
#
_cell.length_a   1.000
_cell.length_b   1.000
_cell.length_c   1.000
_cell.angle_alpha   90.00
_cell.angle_beta   90.00
_cell.angle_gamma   90.00
#
_symmetry.space_group_name_H-M   'P 1'
#
loop_
_entity.id
_entity.type
_entity.pdbx_description
1 polymer ?
#
loop_
_entity_poly.entity_id
_entity_poly.type
_entity_poly.pdbx_seq_one_letter_code
_entity_poly.pdbx_strand_id
1 'polypeptide(L)'
;MKKEETKKICIGSGDTTFRRDFEKMLSKLQGIISRQKIEEFGIELNTEILQDLIAGGENTGKTVLERLNKDLLDDASLPIIRRQKEQMYNQLLQEFELLKVAVHKLVKDFPYVLPEMYFIGDDGWIHAQEEAFALCDEQGKIYIDKPEQIEVYHQAIKAIDEINKLQEMAAKYYCSALGHRAVIGFEKDTARLYPGALIECHSSGIFVRMFEGKKQ
;
A
#
# COMPACT_ATOMS: atom_id res chain seq x y z
N MET A 1 23.34 -30.69 -3.61
CA MET A 1 22.70 -30.19 -2.37
C MET A 1 21.48 -29.41 -2.76
N LYS A 2 20.29 -29.82 -2.27
CA LYS A 2 19.07 -29.04 -2.43
C LYS A 2 19.26 -27.73 -1.67
N LYS A 3 19.08 -26.58 -2.32
CA LYS A 3 18.94 -25.30 -1.61
C LYS A 3 17.75 -25.47 -0.68
N GLU A 4 17.97 -25.57 0.62
CA GLU A 4 16.89 -25.37 1.58
C GLU A 4 16.36 -23.96 1.33
N GLU A 5 15.15 -23.87 0.77
CA GLU A 5 14.39 -22.64 0.80
C GLU A 5 14.17 -22.32 2.28
N THR A 6 14.95 -21.37 2.80
CA THR A 6 14.68 -20.77 4.09
C THR A 6 13.27 -20.19 4.03
N LYS A 7 12.31 -20.90 4.63
CA LYS A 7 10.90 -20.50 4.67
C LYS A 7 10.81 -19.15 5.39
N LYS A 8 10.64 -18.08 4.62
CA LYS A 8 10.27 -16.76 5.14
C LYS A 8 8.97 -16.89 5.94
N ILE A 9 8.94 -16.30 7.12
CA ILE A 9 7.73 -16.25 7.98
C ILE A 9 7.26 -14.80 8.06
N CYS A 10 5.99 -14.56 7.75
CA CYS A 10 5.34 -13.28 8.01
C CYS A 10 5.02 -13.17 9.49
N ILE A 11 5.53 -12.14 10.17
CA ILE A 11 5.33 -11.95 11.62
C ILE A 11 4.40 -10.77 11.96
N GLY A 12 3.87 -10.12 10.94
CA GLY A 12 2.91 -9.03 11.07
C GLY A 12 3.04 -8.04 9.92
N SER A 13 2.42 -6.88 10.10
CA SER A 13 2.51 -5.74 9.20
C SER A 13 3.06 -4.55 9.97
N GLY A 14 3.94 -3.78 9.35
CA GLY A 14 4.37 -2.50 9.93
C GLY A 14 3.25 -1.46 9.86
N ASP A 15 3.42 -0.34 10.58
CA ASP A 15 2.62 0.88 10.42
C ASP A 15 2.90 1.52 9.06
N THR A 16 2.47 0.86 7.99
CA THR A 16 2.76 1.26 6.61
C THR A 16 1.47 1.68 5.92
N THR A 17 1.55 2.71 5.10
CA THR A 17 0.40 3.31 4.42
C THR A 17 0.36 2.97 2.93
N PHE A 18 1.09 1.93 2.50
CA PHE A 18 1.31 1.60 1.09
C PHE A 18 0.02 1.49 0.27
N ARG A 19 -0.97 0.71 0.73
CA ARG A 19 -2.28 0.59 0.05
C ARG A 19 -2.99 1.94 -0.07
N ARG A 20 -3.05 2.69 1.03
CA ARG A 20 -3.67 4.03 1.05
C ARG A 20 -2.93 5.03 0.16
N ASP A 21 -1.61 4.95 0.10
CA ASP A 21 -0.79 5.84 -0.72
C ASP A 21 -0.90 5.46 -2.21
N PHE A 22 -1.08 4.18 -2.52
CA PHE A 22 -1.41 3.69 -3.86
C PHE A 22 -2.79 4.18 -4.31
N GLU A 23 -3.82 4.10 -3.47
CA GLU A 23 -5.15 4.66 -3.76
C GLU A 23 -5.11 6.17 -4.03
N LYS A 24 -4.35 6.92 -3.22
CA LYS A 24 -4.11 8.35 -3.47
C LYS A 24 -3.37 8.60 -4.78
N MET A 25 -2.43 7.72 -5.13
CA MET A 25 -1.71 7.79 -6.39
C MET A 25 -2.68 7.59 -7.56
N LEU A 26 -3.55 6.59 -7.55
CA LEU A 26 -4.59 6.38 -8.58
C LEU A 26 -5.47 7.63 -8.75
N SER A 27 -5.91 8.24 -7.65
CA SER A 27 -6.70 9.48 -7.70
C SER A 27 -5.94 10.64 -8.35
N LYS A 28 -4.64 10.78 -8.08
CA LYS A 28 -3.79 11.79 -8.73
C LYS A 28 -3.57 11.48 -10.21
N LEU A 29 -3.43 10.20 -10.56
CA LEU A 29 -3.24 9.75 -11.94
C LEU A 29 -4.45 10.16 -12.79
N GLN A 30 -5.66 10.04 -12.26
CA GLN A 30 -6.87 10.53 -12.91
C GLN A 30 -6.85 12.04 -13.18
N GLY A 31 -6.24 12.83 -12.30
CA GLY A 31 -6.08 14.27 -12.49
C GLY A 31 -5.08 14.63 -13.60
N ILE A 32 -4.15 13.74 -13.92
CA ILE A 32 -3.13 13.92 -14.96
C ILE A 32 -3.62 13.37 -16.30
N ILE A 33 -4.11 12.12 -16.29
CA ILE A 33 -4.63 11.41 -17.45
C ILE A 33 -6.16 11.48 -17.41
N SER A 34 -6.72 12.39 -18.18
CA SER A 34 -8.16 12.48 -18.42
C SER A 34 -8.46 12.28 -19.89
N ARG A 35 -9.69 11.83 -20.23
CA ARG A 35 -10.12 11.67 -21.62
C ARG A 35 -9.89 12.95 -22.43
N GLN A 36 -10.34 14.09 -21.87
CA GLN A 36 -10.16 15.40 -22.49
C GLN A 36 -8.69 15.71 -22.78
N LYS A 37 -7.78 15.46 -21.82
CA LYS A 37 -6.35 15.75 -22.01
C LYS A 37 -5.72 14.84 -23.07
N ILE A 38 -6.13 13.58 -23.12
CA ILE A 38 -5.58 12.62 -24.12
C ILE A 38 -6.13 12.90 -25.53
N GLU A 39 -7.39 13.32 -25.63
CA GLU A 39 -8.03 13.71 -26.90
C GLU A 39 -7.38 14.95 -27.53
N GLU A 40 -6.79 15.86 -26.74
CA GLU A 40 -5.99 16.99 -27.27
C GLU A 40 -4.82 16.53 -28.14
N PHE A 41 -4.25 15.34 -27.87
CA PHE A 41 -3.19 14.73 -28.67
C PHE A 41 -3.72 13.93 -29.87
N GLY A 42 -5.03 13.93 -30.09
CA GLY A 42 -5.68 13.14 -31.13
C GLY A 42 -5.58 11.65 -30.85
N ILE A 43 -5.69 11.22 -29.60
CA ILE A 43 -5.75 9.80 -29.24
C ILE A 43 -6.96 9.57 -28.35
N GLU A 44 -7.60 8.40 -28.51
CA GLU A 44 -8.67 7.96 -27.61
C GLU A 44 -8.05 7.27 -26.39
N LEU A 45 -8.42 7.71 -25.19
CA LEU A 45 -7.96 7.07 -23.96
C LEU A 45 -8.66 5.71 -23.78
N ASN A 46 -7.87 4.65 -23.86
CA ASN A 46 -8.28 3.29 -23.54
C ASN A 46 -7.23 2.62 -22.63
N THR A 47 -7.49 1.37 -22.24
CA THR A 47 -6.58 0.60 -21.35
C THR A 47 -5.18 0.45 -21.95
N GLU A 48 -5.03 0.14 -23.23
CA GLU A 48 -3.70 -0.02 -23.85
C GLU A 48 -2.89 1.28 -23.81
N ILE A 49 -3.53 2.42 -24.12
CA ILE A 49 -2.90 3.73 -24.05
C ILE A 49 -2.52 4.10 -22.60
N LEU A 50 -3.40 3.85 -21.64
CA LEU A 50 -3.09 4.06 -20.22
C LEU A 50 -1.85 3.26 -19.80
N GLN A 51 -1.82 1.98 -20.15
CA GLN A 51 -0.72 1.07 -19.79
C GLN A 51 0.60 1.52 -20.44
N ASP A 52 0.57 1.89 -21.72
CA ASP A 52 1.75 2.43 -22.40
C ASP A 52 2.23 3.73 -21.74
N LEU A 53 1.34 4.67 -21.41
CA LEU A 53 1.69 5.91 -20.70
C LEU A 53 2.35 5.64 -19.34
N ILE A 54 1.85 4.67 -18.58
CA ILE A 54 2.44 4.23 -17.31
C ILE A 54 3.83 3.60 -17.54
N ALA A 55 3.99 2.82 -18.62
CA ALA A 55 5.26 2.22 -19.03
C ALA A 55 6.27 3.23 -19.62
N GLY A 56 5.90 4.49 -19.79
CA GLY A 56 6.77 5.56 -20.29
C GLY A 56 6.28 6.25 -21.57
N GLY A 57 5.21 5.77 -22.19
CA GLY A 57 4.46 6.44 -23.26
C GLY A 57 5.13 6.42 -24.64
N GLU A 58 6.00 5.44 -24.91
CA GLU A 58 6.80 5.39 -26.13
C GLU A 58 5.95 5.08 -27.37
N ASN A 59 5.03 4.11 -27.29
CA ASN A 59 4.20 3.75 -28.45
C ASN A 59 3.13 4.79 -28.71
N THR A 60 2.52 5.32 -27.65
CA THR A 60 1.57 6.42 -27.71
C THR A 60 2.25 7.66 -28.29
N GLY A 61 3.48 7.98 -27.87
CA GLY A 61 4.25 9.10 -28.40
C GLY A 61 4.56 9.00 -29.89
N LYS A 62 4.95 7.81 -30.37
CA LYS A 62 5.10 7.56 -31.82
C LYS A 62 3.79 7.77 -32.56
N THR A 63 2.69 7.29 -32.02
CA THR A 63 1.35 7.45 -32.62
C THR A 63 0.95 8.92 -32.72
N VAL A 64 1.17 9.72 -31.67
CA VAL A 64 0.94 11.18 -31.69
C VAL A 64 1.79 11.81 -32.80
N LEU A 65 3.09 11.54 -32.81
CA LEU A 65 4.02 12.12 -33.77
C LEU A 65 3.66 11.78 -35.22
N GLU A 66 3.36 10.52 -35.51
CA GLU A 66 2.97 10.06 -36.85
C GLU A 66 1.68 10.74 -37.32
N ARG A 67 0.69 10.89 -36.44
CA ARG A 67 -0.57 11.55 -36.75
C ARG A 67 -0.36 13.03 -37.08
N LEU A 68 0.41 13.74 -36.26
CA LEU A 68 0.72 15.16 -36.49
C LEU A 68 1.50 15.36 -37.79
N ASN A 69 2.49 14.49 -38.08
CA ASN A 69 3.24 14.54 -39.32
C ASN A 69 2.36 14.29 -40.54
N LYS A 70 1.44 13.32 -40.46
CA LYS A 70 0.49 13.05 -41.54
C LYS A 70 -0.40 14.27 -41.82
N ASP A 71 -0.94 14.89 -40.78
CA ASP A 71 -1.80 16.07 -40.93
C ASP A 71 -1.05 17.30 -41.48
N LEU A 72 0.26 17.38 -41.30
CA LEU A 72 1.12 18.40 -41.94
C LEU A 72 1.46 18.09 -43.40
N LEU A 73 1.62 16.81 -43.75
CA LEU A 73 1.92 16.37 -45.11
C LEU A 73 0.72 16.57 -46.05
N ASP A 74 -0.47 16.30 -45.55
CA ASP A 74 -1.73 16.43 -46.30
C ASP A 74 -2.26 17.89 -46.32
N ASP A 75 -1.53 18.84 -45.72
CA ASP A 75 -1.96 20.23 -45.58
C ASP A 75 -1.77 21.04 -46.87
N ALA A 76 -2.87 21.32 -47.56
CA ALA A 76 -2.93 22.17 -48.75
C ALA A 76 -3.06 23.68 -48.45
N SER A 77 -2.93 24.10 -47.20
CA SER A 77 -3.04 25.51 -46.80
C SER A 77 -1.87 26.37 -47.28
N LEU A 78 -2.06 27.70 -47.23
CA LEU A 78 -1.02 28.66 -47.56
C LEU A 78 0.21 28.47 -46.65
N PRO A 79 1.44 28.75 -47.13
CA PRO A 79 2.67 28.52 -46.36
C PRO A 79 2.70 29.17 -44.96
N ILE A 80 2.04 30.32 -44.80
CA ILE A 80 1.96 31.00 -43.50
C ILE A 80 1.08 30.24 -42.50
N ILE A 81 0.00 29.63 -42.96
CA ILE A 81 -0.93 28.82 -42.13
C ILE A 81 -0.23 27.53 -41.72
N ARG A 82 0.42 26.86 -42.67
CA ARG A 82 1.22 25.66 -42.40
C ARG A 82 2.28 25.88 -41.32
N ARG A 83 3.03 27.00 -41.38
CA ARG A 83 4.04 27.34 -40.35
C ARG A 83 3.42 27.54 -38.97
N GLN A 84 2.25 28.17 -38.88
CA GLN A 84 1.54 28.34 -37.60
C GLN A 84 1.10 26.99 -37.02
N LYS A 85 0.61 26.08 -37.87
CA LYS A 85 0.23 24.73 -37.50
C LYS A 85 1.43 23.91 -36.99
N GLU A 86 2.56 23.97 -37.69
CA GLU A 86 3.82 23.34 -37.25
C GLU A 86 4.26 23.83 -35.85
N GLN A 87 4.15 25.13 -35.58
CA GLN A 87 4.46 25.68 -34.24
C GLN A 87 3.53 25.14 -33.15
N MET A 88 2.23 25.09 -33.42
CA MET A 88 1.24 24.52 -32.50
C MET A 88 1.51 23.03 -32.23
N TYR A 89 1.88 22.26 -33.25
CA TYR A 89 2.19 20.84 -33.10
C TYR A 89 3.45 20.60 -32.28
N ASN A 90 4.47 21.44 -32.44
CA ASN A 90 5.65 21.37 -31.58
C ASN A 90 5.31 21.67 -30.11
N GLN A 91 4.39 22.62 -29.85
CA GLN A 91 3.90 22.87 -28.48
C GLN A 91 3.14 21.66 -27.92
N LEU A 92 2.26 21.07 -28.74
CA LEU A 92 1.49 19.88 -28.35
C LEU A 92 2.41 18.69 -28.03
N LEU A 93 3.47 18.46 -28.80
CA LEU A 93 4.47 17.43 -28.51
C LEU A 93 5.22 17.70 -27.20
N GLN A 94 5.56 18.97 -26.91
CA GLN A 94 6.19 19.33 -25.63
C GLN A 94 5.24 19.07 -24.45
N GLU A 95 3.96 19.40 -24.58
CA GLU A 95 2.96 19.08 -23.56
C GLU A 95 2.80 17.58 -23.35
N PHE A 96 2.87 16.79 -24.41
CA PHE A 96 2.83 15.34 -24.33
C PHE A 96 4.04 14.77 -23.57
N GLU A 97 5.25 15.29 -23.81
CA GLU A 97 6.43 14.87 -23.02
C GLU A 97 6.31 15.26 -21.55
N LEU A 98 5.73 16.43 -21.24
CA LEU A 98 5.46 16.81 -19.85
C LEU A 98 4.44 15.89 -19.19
N LEU A 99 3.41 15.44 -19.92
CA LEU A 99 2.46 14.45 -19.45
C LEU A 99 3.17 13.14 -19.10
N LYS A 100 4.00 12.59 -20.00
CA LYS A 100 4.78 11.35 -19.76
C LYS A 100 5.62 11.45 -18.49
N VAL A 101 6.34 12.56 -18.32
CA VAL A 101 7.16 12.81 -17.14
C VAL A 101 6.31 12.87 -15.87
N ALA A 102 5.15 13.52 -15.91
CA ALA A 102 4.24 13.62 -14.78
C ALA A 102 3.68 12.25 -14.36
N VAL A 103 3.26 11.43 -15.33
CA VAL A 103 2.78 10.06 -15.11
C VAL A 103 3.89 9.21 -14.50
N HIS A 104 5.07 9.17 -15.11
CA HIS A 104 6.20 8.38 -14.64
C HIS A 104 6.62 8.77 -13.22
N LYS A 105 6.68 10.08 -12.92
CA LYS A 105 7.01 10.59 -11.58
C LYS A 105 6.04 10.11 -10.51
N LEU A 106 4.77 9.91 -10.88
CA LEU A 106 3.71 9.52 -9.95
C LEU A 106 3.77 8.03 -9.62
N VAL A 107 4.02 7.18 -10.63
CA VAL A 107 3.99 5.71 -10.49
C VAL A 107 5.31 5.13 -9.98
N LYS A 108 6.43 5.87 -10.07
CA LYS A 108 7.77 5.38 -9.69
C LYS A 108 7.91 4.86 -8.26
N ASP A 109 7.05 5.33 -7.34
CA ASP A 109 7.07 4.92 -5.93
C ASP A 109 6.44 3.54 -5.72
N PHE A 110 5.82 2.98 -6.78
CA PHE A 110 5.20 1.66 -6.82
C PHE A 110 5.82 0.79 -7.93
N PRO A 111 7.14 0.57 -7.94
CA PRO A 111 7.84 -0.09 -9.05
C PRO A 111 7.50 -1.57 -9.22
N TYR A 112 6.83 -2.16 -8.23
CA TYR A 112 6.36 -3.55 -8.23
C TYR A 112 4.95 -3.70 -8.81
N VAL A 113 4.19 -2.61 -9.00
CA VAL A 113 2.89 -2.64 -9.67
C VAL A 113 3.12 -2.46 -11.16
N LEU A 114 2.84 -3.50 -11.93
CA LEU A 114 3.12 -3.51 -13.36
C LEU A 114 2.09 -2.70 -14.15
N PRO A 115 2.45 -2.10 -15.30
CA PRO A 115 1.52 -1.35 -16.14
C PRO A 115 0.25 -2.14 -16.49
N GLU A 116 0.36 -3.45 -16.74
CA GLU A 116 -0.75 -4.31 -17.14
C GLU A 116 -1.82 -4.46 -16.04
N MET A 117 -1.49 -4.09 -14.80
CA MET A 117 -2.43 -4.11 -13.67
C MET A 117 -3.35 -2.89 -13.66
N TYR A 118 -3.11 -1.87 -14.48
CA TYR A 118 -3.95 -0.68 -14.60
C TYR A 118 -4.93 -0.82 -15.77
N PHE A 119 -6.13 -0.26 -15.62
CA PHE A 119 -7.14 -0.29 -16.69
C PHE A 119 -8.10 0.89 -16.61
N ILE A 120 -8.76 1.19 -17.74
CA ILE A 120 -9.90 2.11 -17.77
C ILE A 120 -11.17 1.30 -17.51
N GLY A 121 -11.91 1.64 -16.45
CA GLY A 121 -13.17 1.00 -16.11
C GLY A 121 -14.32 1.45 -17.01
N ASP A 122 -15.45 0.76 -16.91
CA ASP A 122 -16.68 1.10 -17.64
C ASP A 122 -17.22 2.49 -17.25
N ASP A 123 -16.90 2.96 -16.04
CA ASP A 123 -17.18 4.31 -15.55
C ASP A 123 -16.29 5.38 -16.20
N GLY A 124 -15.28 4.97 -16.97
CA GLY A 124 -14.30 5.84 -17.61
C GLY A 124 -13.17 6.32 -16.69
N TRP A 125 -13.08 5.79 -15.48
CA TRP A 125 -12.02 6.11 -14.52
C TRP A 125 -10.87 5.11 -14.61
N ILE A 126 -9.70 5.53 -14.11
CA ILE A 126 -8.53 4.69 -13.99
C ILE A 126 -8.66 3.85 -12.73
N HIS A 127 -8.54 2.53 -12.91
CA HIS A 127 -8.56 1.53 -11.86
C HIS A 127 -7.30 0.67 -11.91
N ALA A 128 -7.11 -0.11 -10.85
CA ALA A 128 -6.09 -1.14 -10.79
C ALA A 128 -6.73 -2.49 -10.43
N GLN A 129 -6.13 -3.58 -10.89
CA GLN A 129 -6.54 -4.95 -10.56
C GLN A 129 -6.30 -5.24 -9.07
N GLU A 130 -7.03 -6.19 -8.49
CA GLU A 130 -6.90 -6.54 -7.05
C GLU A 130 -5.46 -7.01 -6.72
N GLU A 131 -4.79 -7.63 -7.68
CA GLU A 131 -3.38 -8.04 -7.59
C GLU A 131 -2.45 -6.87 -7.26
N ALA A 132 -2.71 -5.66 -7.78
CA ALA A 132 -1.92 -4.47 -7.46
C ALA A 132 -2.07 -4.08 -5.98
N PHE A 133 -3.30 -4.12 -5.46
CA PHE A 133 -3.57 -3.83 -4.05
C PHE A 133 -2.97 -4.89 -3.13
N ALA A 134 -3.04 -6.17 -3.53
CA ALA A 134 -2.40 -7.27 -2.81
C ALA A 134 -0.88 -7.09 -2.74
N LEU A 135 -0.24 -6.61 -3.81
CA LEU A 135 1.20 -6.28 -3.81
C LEU A 135 1.52 -5.13 -2.86
N CYS A 136 0.68 -4.08 -2.81
CA CYS A 136 0.85 -3.00 -1.83
C CYS A 136 0.70 -3.48 -0.39
N ASP A 137 -0.27 -4.36 -0.11
CA ASP A 137 -0.44 -4.98 1.20
C ASP A 137 0.75 -5.87 1.57
N GLU A 138 1.30 -6.58 0.59
CA GLU A 138 2.49 -7.42 0.73
C GLU A 138 3.75 -6.61 1.08
N GLN A 139 3.92 -5.41 0.50
CA GLN A 139 5.03 -4.52 0.88
C GLN A 139 4.96 -4.05 2.34
N GLY A 140 3.76 -4.01 2.91
CA GLY A 140 3.56 -3.63 4.31
C GLY A 140 3.91 -4.74 5.31
N LYS A 141 4.13 -5.98 4.86
CA LYS A 141 4.40 -7.12 5.73
C LYS A 141 5.86 -7.17 6.19
N ILE A 142 6.03 -7.62 7.42
CA ILE A 142 7.34 -7.83 8.05
C ILE A 142 7.66 -9.32 8.01
N TYR A 143 8.78 -9.63 7.38
CA TYR A 143 9.26 -11.00 7.22
C TYR A 143 10.55 -11.24 8.00
N ILE A 144 10.64 -12.41 8.61
CA ILE A 144 11.89 -12.95 9.15
C ILE A 144 12.31 -14.18 8.35
N ASP A 145 13.62 -14.39 8.24
CA ASP A 145 14.18 -15.53 7.49
C ASP A 145 15.43 -16.14 8.11
N LYS A 146 15.97 -15.56 9.19
CA LYS A 146 17.13 -16.11 9.89
C LYS A 146 16.71 -17.14 10.94
N PRO A 147 17.41 -18.28 11.06
CA PRO A 147 17.10 -19.30 12.05
C PRO A 147 16.96 -18.75 13.47
N GLU A 148 17.84 -17.84 13.87
CA GLU A 148 17.86 -17.23 15.20
C GLU A 148 16.65 -16.32 15.42
N GLN A 149 16.20 -15.61 14.38
CA GLN A 149 14.98 -14.80 14.45
C GLN A 149 13.74 -15.70 14.61
N ILE A 150 13.70 -16.80 13.84
CA ILE A 150 12.59 -17.75 13.85
C ILE A 150 12.50 -18.47 15.20
N GLU A 151 13.64 -18.85 15.78
CA GLU A 151 13.72 -19.45 17.11
C GLU A 151 13.13 -18.53 18.19
N VAL A 152 13.61 -17.28 18.24
CA VAL A 152 13.13 -16.30 19.22
C VAL A 152 11.65 -15.98 19.00
N TYR A 153 11.20 -15.83 17.75
CA TYR A 153 9.80 -15.59 17.41
C TYR A 153 8.88 -16.69 17.95
N HIS A 154 9.21 -17.96 17.70
CA HIS A 154 8.39 -19.08 18.20
C HIS A 154 8.34 -19.14 19.73
N GLN A 155 9.44 -18.83 20.41
CA GLN A 155 9.45 -18.79 21.87
C GLN A 155 8.64 -17.61 22.40
N ALA A 156 8.69 -16.45 21.74
CA ALA A 156 7.88 -15.28 22.09
C ALA A 156 6.38 -15.55 21.94
N ILE A 157 5.95 -16.19 20.85
CA ILE A 157 4.54 -16.57 20.65
C ILE A 157 4.05 -17.50 21.76
N LYS A 158 4.84 -18.53 22.13
CA LYS A 158 4.49 -19.40 23.26
C LYS A 158 4.34 -18.64 24.57
N ALA A 159 5.23 -17.69 24.85
CA ALA A 159 5.14 -16.88 26.06
C ALA A 159 3.89 -15.99 26.06
N ILE A 160 3.55 -15.39 24.91
CA ILE A 160 2.33 -14.60 24.73
C ILE A 160 1.09 -15.46 24.98
N ASP A 161 1.04 -16.67 24.43
CA ASP A 161 -0.10 -17.59 24.62
C ASP A 161 -0.31 -17.94 26.10
N GLU A 162 0.76 -18.25 26.84
CA GLU A 162 0.66 -18.54 28.28
C GLU A 162 0.26 -17.31 29.11
N ILE A 163 0.75 -16.11 28.75
CA ILE A 163 0.32 -14.86 29.37
C ILE A 163 -1.17 -14.60 29.11
N ASN A 164 -1.67 -14.87 27.90
CA ASN A 164 -3.08 -14.72 27.56
C ASN A 164 -3.96 -15.71 28.34
N LYS A 165 -3.54 -16.97 28.48
CA LYS A 165 -4.23 -17.93 29.35
C LYS A 165 -4.27 -17.46 30.81
N LEU A 166 -3.15 -16.94 31.31
CA LEU A 166 -3.10 -16.36 32.65
C LEU A 166 -4.03 -15.15 32.79
N GLN A 167 -4.13 -14.32 31.76
CA GLN A 167 -5.03 -13.16 31.73
C GLN A 167 -6.48 -13.60 31.85
N GLU A 168 -6.89 -14.62 31.09
CA GLU A 168 -8.24 -15.19 31.18
C GLU A 168 -8.55 -15.76 32.57
N MET A 169 -7.57 -16.40 33.22
CA MET A 169 -7.72 -16.92 34.58
C MET A 169 -7.83 -15.81 35.63
N ALA A 170 -6.93 -14.83 35.59
CA ALA A 170 -6.88 -13.72 36.54
C ALA A 170 -8.10 -12.78 36.42
N ALA A 171 -8.62 -12.60 35.20
CA ALA A 171 -9.78 -11.75 34.93
C ALA A 171 -11.04 -12.19 35.70
N LYS A 172 -11.18 -13.49 36.02
CA LYS A 172 -12.28 -14.02 36.86
C LYS A 172 -12.32 -13.40 38.26
N TYR A 173 -11.20 -12.87 38.72
CA TYR A 173 -11.03 -12.27 40.04
C TYR A 173 -10.77 -10.75 39.97
N TYR A 174 -11.10 -10.10 38.85
CA TYR A 174 -10.84 -8.67 38.61
C TYR A 174 -9.36 -8.26 38.76
N CYS A 175 -8.46 -9.22 38.54
CA CYS A 175 -7.02 -9.05 38.41
C CYS A 175 -6.60 -9.18 36.94
N SER A 176 -5.31 -8.94 36.65
CA SER A 176 -4.73 -9.13 35.32
C SER A 176 -3.45 -9.96 35.36
N ALA A 177 -3.04 -10.50 34.21
CA ALA A 177 -1.73 -11.11 34.05
C ALA A 177 -0.62 -10.05 34.02
N LEU A 178 -0.84 -8.96 33.26
CA LEU A 178 0.08 -7.84 33.06
C LEU A 178 -0.61 -6.48 33.26
N GLY A 179 0.16 -5.42 33.53
CA GLY A 179 -0.35 -4.06 33.71
C GLY A 179 -0.92 -3.76 35.10
N HIS A 180 -2.10 -3.14 35.16
CA HIS A 180 -2.70 -2.70 36.42
C HIS A 180 -3.34 -3.87 37.18
N ARG A 181 -2.93 -4.07 38.45
CA ARG A 181 -3.29 -5.25 39.29
C ARG A 181 -2.78 -6.57 38.73
N ALA A 182 -1.61 -6.51 38.10
CA ALA A 182 -0.99 -7.66 37.47
C ALA A 182 -0.37 -8.62 38.47
N VAL A 183 -0.55 -9.92 38.23
CA VAL A 183 0.18 -10.97 38.95
C VAL A 183 1.63 -11.12 38.47
N ILE A 184 1.95 -10.67 37.26
CA ILE A 184 3.31 -10.60 36.71
C ILE A 184 3.66 -9.15 36.41
N GLY A 185 4.86 -8.73 36.79
CA GLY A 185 5.46 -7.47 36.35
C GLY A 185 6.85 -7.66 35.78
N PHE A 186 7.34 -6.61 35.13
CA PHE A 186 8.69 -6.56 34.58
C PHE A 186 9.53 -5.59 35.40
N GLU A 187 10.64 -6.08 35.95
CA GLU A 187 11.65 -5.26 36.63
C GLU A 187 12.96 -5.37 35.86
N LYS A 188 13.38 -4.23 35.28
CA LYS A 188 14.54 -4.14 34.37
C LYS A 188 14.45 -5.19 33.25
N ASP A 189 15.20 -6.28 33.41
CA ASP A 189 15.38 -7.32 32.40
C ASP A 189 14.74 -8.67 32.80
N THR A 190 13.93 -8.69 33.88
CA THR A 190 13.33 -9.94 34.39
C THR A 190 11.84 -9.82 34.65
N ALA A 191 11.09 -10.85 34.24
CA ALA A 191 9.71 -11.04 34.68
C ALA A 191 9.68 -11.56 36.11
N ARG A 192 8.82 -11.00 36.95
CA ARG A 192 8.65 -11.41 38.35
C ARG A 192 7.18 -11.55 38.72
N LEU A 193 6.91 -12.47 39.64
CA LEU A 193 5.62 -12.58 40.27
C LEU A 193 5.44 -11.40 41.24
N TYR A 194 4.24 -10.82 41.25
CA TYR A 194 3.79 -9.87 42.27
C TYR A 194 2.88 -10.57 43.27
N PRO A 195 3.41 -10.99 44.43
CA PRO A 195 2.66 -11.84 45.36
C PRO A 195 1.41 -11.16 45.92
N GLY A 196 1.44 -9.84 46.10
CA GLY A 196 0.28 -9.10 46.58
C GLY A 196 -0.92 -9.21 45.65
N ALA A 197 -0.70 -9.06 44.33
CA ALA A 197 -1.77 -9.23 43.35
C ALA A 197 -2.24 -10.69 43.27
N LEU A 198 -1.33 -11.66 43.43
CA LEU A 198 -1.69 -13.07 43.44
C LEU A 198 -2.53 -13.45 44.66
N ILE A 199 -2.21 -12.93 45.85
CA ILE A 199 -2.99 -13.15 47.08
C ILE A 199 -4.43 -12.67 46.89
N GLU A 200 -4.65 -11.59 46.14
CA GLU A 200 -5.98 -11.05 45.85
C GLU A 200 -6.77 -11.82 44.77
N CYS A 201 -6.15 -12.81 44.09
CA CYS A 201 -6.79 -13.60 43.03
C CYS A 201 -7.70 -14.72 43.59
N HIS A 202 -8.75 -14.36 44.31
CA HIS A 202 -9.76 -15.30 44.79
C HIS A 202 -11.14 -14.64 44.89
N SER A 203 -12.20 -15.43 45.00
CA SER A 203 -13.60 -14.97 45.01
C SER A 203 -13.97 -14.01 46.13
N SER A 204 -13.10 -13.82 47.13
CA SER A 204 -13.31 -12.87 48.23
C SER A 204 -12.26 -11.78 48.29
N GLY A 205 -11.45 -11.64 47.23
CA GLY A 205 -10.40 -10.63 47.12
C GLY A 205 -10.97 -9.23 47.08
N ILE A 206 -10.17 -8.25 47.50
CA ILE A 206 -10.53 -6.84 47.59
C ILE A 206 -11.03 -6.32 46.22
N PHE A 207 -10.38 -6.73 45.12
CA PHE A 207 -10.79 -6.30 43.78
C PHE A 207 -12.16 -6.85 43.36
N VAL A 208 -12.50 -8.08 43.71
CA VAL A 208 -13.85 -8.64 43.48
C VAL A 208 -14.89 -7.82 44.22
N ARG A 209 -14.68 -7.59 45.53
CA ARG A 209 -15.62 -6.85 46.39
C ARG A 209 -15.88 -5.42 45.90
N MET A 210 -14.84 -4.72 45.44
CA MET A 210 -14.97 -3.35 44.93
C MET A 210 -15.91 -3.24 43.72
N PHE A 211 -16.00 -4.28 42.89
CA PHE A 211 -16.79 -4.25 41.65
C PHE A 211 -18.18 -4.86 41.84
N GLU A 212 -18.32 -5.87 42.70
CA GLU A 212 -19.63 -6.40 43.09
C GLU A 212 -20.43 -5.42 43.95
N GLY A 213 -19.75 -4.59 44.76
CA GLY A 213 -20.36 -3.54 45.59
C GLY A 213 -20.92 -2.33 44.83
N LYS A 214 -20.83 -2.28 43.50
CA LYS A 214 -21.42 -1.22 42.66
C LYS A 214 -22.83 -1.55 42.15
N LYS A 215 -23.45 -2.66 42.58
CA LYS A 215 -24.90 -2.87 42.42
C LYS A 215 -25.64 -2.26 43.61
N GLN A 216 -25.82 -0.93 43.59
CA GLN A 216 -26.87 -0.23 44.34
C GLN A 216 -27.53 0.78 43.44
#